data_AF-A0AAD3H0M0-F1
#
_entry.id   AF-A0AAD3H0M0-F1
#
_cell.length_a   1.000
_cell.length_b   1.000
_cell.length_c   1.000
_cell.angle_alpha   90.00
_cell.angle_beta   90.00
_cell.angle_gamma   90.00
#
_symmetry.space_group_name_H-M   'P 1'
#
loop_
_entity.id
_entity.type
_entity.pdbx_description
1 polymer ?
#
loop_
_entity_poly.entity_id
_entity_poly.type
_entity_poly.pdbx_seq_one_letter_code
_entity_poly.pdbx_strand_id
1 'polypeptide(L)'
;MSSPEAKIIKHMNEDHELSLFAIVQSKLPRKEKNSTIGVKNCRMKAINQSNMTLSYVSCKGDMCEQKELCVKFDPPMASFEETRSRLVQMHDECVAPSFSWLLTEPLCRMILFAMGGLCYAHYSMDMAEVASQSDIIASVFGEDGYALSYLIKICWFFGAGAHIAEAAYAFFVCQTTLKMKPINSFKWFIVISMVGYPMTSKILDFVRVKESSDEKKQK
;
A
#
# COMPACT_ATOMS: atom_id res chain seq x y z
N MET A 1 12.45 -30.91 24.92
CA MET A 1 12.95 -29.90 23.95
C MET A 1 11.75 -29.39 23.17
N SER A 2 11.60 -28.07 22.96
CA SER A 2 10.51 -27.57 22.12
C SER A 2 10.72 -28.02 20.68
N SER A 3 9.62 -28.35 19.99
CA SER A 3 9.69 -28.75 18.58
C SER A 3 10.21 -27.60 17.70
N PRO A 4 10.84 -27.87 16.56
CA PRO A 4 11.33 -26.84 15.64
C PRO A 4 10.23 -25.82 15.26
N GLU A 5 9.00 -26.28 15.06
CA GLU A 5 7.83 -25.46 14.74
C GLU A 5 7.51 -24.48 15.87
N ALA A 6 7.52 -24.95 17.12
CA ALA A 6 7.25 -24.10 18.28
C ALA A 6 8.30 -22.98 18.41
N LYS A 7 9.57 -23.25 18.08
CA LYS A 7 10.63 -22.22 18.06
C LYS A 7 10.39 -21.19 16.96
N ILE A 8 10.02 -21.63 15.75
CA ILE A 8 9.72 -20.75 14.61
C ILE A 8 8.52 -19.87 14.92
N ILE A 9 7.42 -20.45 15.42
CA ILE A 9 6.20 -19.73 15.77
C ILE A 9 6.48 -18.68 16.83
N LYS A 10 7.22 -19.05 17.89
CA LYS A 10 7.63 -18.11 18.94
C LYS A 10 8.44 -16.94 18.36
N HIS A 11 9.50 -17.24 17.61
CA HIS A 11 10.34 -16.21 16.98
C HIS A 11 9.55 -15.29 16.04
N MET A 12 8.67 -15.84 15.20
CA MET A 12 7.84 -15.04 14.30
C MET A 12 6.88 -14.11 15.05
N ASN A 13 6.29 -14.58 16.14
CA ASN A 13 5.36 -13.79 16.94
C ASN A 13 6.04 -12.69 17.77
N GLU A 14 7.27 -12.93 18.21
CA GLU A 14 8.05 -11.97 19.01
C GLU A 14 8.75 -10.93 18.14
N ASP A 15 9.31 -11.36 17.01
CA ASP A 15 10.24 -10.52 16.24
C ASP A 15 9.70 -9.97 14.93
N HIS A 16 8.67 -10.59 14.35
CA HIS A 16 8.28 -10.38 12.95
C HIS A 16 6.81 -9.99 12.80
N GLU A 17 6.28 -9.17 13.71
CA GLU A 17 4.89 -8.69 13.68
C GLU A 17 4.54 -8.01 12.35
N LEU A 18 5.45 -7.19 11.80
CA LEU A 18 5.28 -6.56 10.48
C LEU A 18 5.11 -7.59 9.35
N SER A 19 5.92 -8.65 9.34
CA SER A 19 5.84 -9.70 8.32
C SER A 19 4.49 -10.42 8.38
N LEU A 20 4.04 -10.77 9.58
CA LEU A 20 2.74 -11.41 9.78
C LEU A 20 1.61 -10.49 9.34
N PHE A 21 1.68 -9.21 9.66
CA PHE A 21 0.71 -8.21 9.22
C PHE A 21 0.67 -8.09 7.68
N ALA A 22 1.82 -7.92 7.04
CA ALA A 22 1.90 -7.79 5.59
C ALA A 22 1.36 -9.04 4.86
N ILE A 23 1.64 -10.23 5.38
CA ILE A 23 1.14 -11.48 4.81
C ILE A 23 -0.39 -11.60 4.97
N VAL A 24 -0.93 -11.30 6.15
CA VAL A 24 -2.39 -11.29 6.34
C VAL A 24 -3.03 -10.29 5.36
N GLN A 25 -2.55 -9.05 5.34
CA GLN A 25 -3.10 -8.00 4.49
C GLN A 25 -2.99 -8.34 2.99
N SER A 26 -1.93 -9.03 2.55
CA SER A 26 -1.77 -9.42 1.15
C SER A 26 -2.71 -10.55 0.73
N LYS A 27 -3.05 -11.46 1.66
CA LYS A 27 -3.86 -12.67 1.38
C LYS A 27 -5.36 -12.50 1.67
N LEU A 28 -5.78 -11.44 2.36
CA LEU A 28 -7.21 -11.17 2.58
C LEU A 28 -7.99 -11.01 1.26
N PRO A 29 -9.25 -11.44 1.19
CA PRO A 29 -10.12 -11.15 0.06
C PRO A 29 -10.26 -9.65 -0.16
N ARG A 30 -10.32 -9.23 -1.43
CA ARG A 30 -10.41 -7.80 -1.79
C ARG A 30 -11.57 -7.05 -1.11
N LYS A 31 -12.71 -7.72 -0.90
CA LYS A 31 -13.85 -7.15 -0.19
C LYS A 31 -13.50 -6.75 1.26
N GLU A 32 -12.65 -7.53 1.92
CA GLU A 32 -12.21 -7.26 3.30
C GLU A 32 -11.12 -6.20 3.36
N LYS A 33 -10.24 -6.14 2.35
CA LYS A 33 -9.22 -5.07 2.25
C LYS A 33 -9.81 -3.68 2.07
N ASN A 34 -10.93 -3.59 1.36
CA ASN A 34 -11.53 -2.30 0.97
C ASN A 34 -12.56 -1.79 1.98
N SER A 35 -13.09 -2.67 2.84
CA SER A 35 -13.79 -2.22 4.02
C SER A 35 -12.82 -1.54 4.98
N THR A 36 -13.30 -0.62 5.82
CA THR A 36 -12.55 0.05 6.91
C THR A 36 -12.12 -0.93 8.02
N ILE A 37 -11.87 -2.18 7.66
CA ILE A 37 -11.48 -3.26 8.55
C ILE A 37 -10.02 -3.04 8.91
N GLY A 38 -9.79 -2.63 10.16
CA GLY A 38 -8.45 -2.61 10.73
C GLY A 38 -8.02 -4.03 11.06
N VAL A 39 -6.88 -4.46 10.51
CA VAL A 39 -6.21 -5.72 10.88
C VAL A 39 -5.26 -5.44 12.03
N LYS A 40 -5.38 -6.19 13.13
CA LYS A 40 -4.56 -6.05 14.34
C LYS A 40 -4.15 -7.42 14.88
N ASN A 41 -3.18 -7.44 15.79
CA ASN A 41 -2.79 -8.63 16.56
C ASN A 41 -2.52 -9.89 15.70
N CYS A 42 -1.78 -9.73 14.61
CA CYS A 42 -1.42 -10.86 13.75
C CYS A 42 -0.45 -11.80 14.47
N ARG A 43 -0.80 -13.08 14.57
CA ARG A 43 0.00 -14.13 15.21
C ARG A 43 0.03 -15.38 14.34
N MET A 44 1.18 -16.05 14.27
CA MET A 44 1.31 -17.39 13.73
C MET A 44 0.83 -18.40 14.78
N LYS A 45 -0.06 -19.31 14.38
CA LYS A 45 -0.63 -20.38 15.22
C LYS A 45 0.00 -21.73 14.94
N ALA A 46 0.21 -22.05 13.67
CA ALA A 46 0.78 -23.32 13.23
C ALA A 46 1.59 -23.12 11.96
N ILE A 47 2.58 -23.98 11.74
CA ILE A 47 3.35 -24.05 10.50
C ILE A 47 3.72 -25.51 10.22
N ASN A 48 3.60 -25.92 8.96
CA ASN A 48 4.04 -27.21 8.45
C ASN A 48 4.68 -27.01 7.06
N GLN A 49 5.09 -28.08 6.40
CA GLN A 49 5.75 -28.00 5.09
C GLN A 49 4.86 -27.43 3.97
N SER A 50 3.54 -27.51 4.09
CA SER A 50 2.61 -27.12 3.02
C SER A 50 1.89 -25.80 3.28
N ASN A 51 1.77 -25.37 4.53
CA ASN A 51 1.06 -24.15 4.90
C ASN A 51 1.48 -23.61 6.28
N MET A 52 1.06 -22.37 6.55
CA MET A 52 1.03 -21.79 7.88
C MET A 52 -0.37 -21.25 8.19
N THR A 53 -0.76 -21.33 9.46
CA THR A 53 -2.02 -20.77 9.97
C THR A 53 -1.72 -19.53 10.77
N LEU A 54 -2.35 -18.43 10.40
CA LEU A 54 -2.25 -17.13 11.05
C LEU A 54 -3.59 -16.78 11.71
N SER A 55 -3.57 -16.26 12.92
CA SER A 55 -4.72 -15.62 13.56
C SER A 55 -4.55 -14.11 13.54
N TYR A 56 -5.63 -13.37 13.34
CA TYR A 56 -5.63 -11.91 13.36
C TYR A 56 -6.96 -11.40 13.91
N VAL A 57 -6.97 -10.14 14.37
CA VAL A 57 -8.18 -9.44 14.81
C VAL A 57 -8.60 -8.48 13.71
N SER A 58 -9.85 -8.60 13.26
CA SER A 58 -10.47 -7.76 12.23
C SER A 58 -11.51 -6.87 12.91
N CYS A 59 -11.33 -5.56 12.88
CA CYS A 59 -12.24 -4.59 13.51
C CYS A 59 -13.01 -3.77 12.48
N LYS A 60 -14.34 -3.76 12.55
CA LYS A 60 -15.23 -2.90 11.74
C LYS A 60 -16.01 -1.97 12.68
N GLY A 61 -15.54 -0.74 12.83
CA GLY A 61 -16.02 0.14 13.89
C GLY A 61 -15.63 -0.42 15.26
N ASP A 62 -16.59 -0.53 16.17
CA ASP A 62 -16.36 -1.06 17.53
C ASP A 62 -16.42 -2.59 17.62
N MET A 63 -16.84 -3.27 16.55
CA MET A 63 -16.91 -4.72 16.51
C MET A 63 -15.59 -5.32 16.02
N CYS A 64 -14.90 -6.06 16.88
CA CYS A 64 -13.68 -6.79 16.56
C CYS A 64 -13.92 -8.30 16.66
N GLU A 65 -13.49 -9.04 15.63
CA GLU A 65 -13.58 -10.50 15.58
C GLU A 65 -12.18 -11.10 15.38
N GLN A 66 -11.87 -12.16 16.12
CA GLN A 66 -10.67 -12.96 15.89
C GLN A 66 -10.94 -13.95 14.76
N LYS A 67 -10.14 -13.88 13.70
CA LYS A 67 -10.24 -14.73 12.52
C LYS A 67 -8.95 -15.51 12.31
N GLU A 68 -9.04 -16.57 11.52
CA GLU A 68 -7.89 -17.37 11.10
C GLU A 68 -7.75 -17.37 9.57
N LEU A 69 -6.51 -17.48 9.12
CA LEU A 69 -6.12 -17.50 7.71
C LEU A 69 -5.06 -18.59 7.51
N CYS A 70 -5.36 -19.55 6.65
CA CYS A 70 -4.40 -20.57 6.23
C CYS A 70 -3.71 -20.13 4.93
N VAL A 71 -2.40 -19.91 4.98
CA VAL A 71 -1.57 -19.50 3.85
C VAL A 71 -0.77 -20.70 3.37
N LYS A 72 -1.03 -21.15 2.13
CA LYS A 72 -0.30 -22.27 1.52
C LYS A 72 1.08 -21.81 1.01
N PHE A 73 2.07 -22.69 1.15
CA PHE A 73 3.36 -22.57 0.49
C PHE A 73 3.27 -23.17 -0.90
N ASP A 74 3.69 -22.41 -1.92
CA ASP A 74 3.67 -22.85 -3.32
C ASP A 74 5.03 -22.55 -3.99
N PRO A 75 5.84 -23.59 -4.27
CA PRO A 75 5.62 -25.00 -3.93
C PRO A 75 5.73 -25.26 -2.41
N PRO A 76 5.21 -26.41 -1.91
CA PRO A 76 5.47 -26.85 -0.54
C PRO A 76 6.97 -26.92 -0.23
N MET A 77 7.33 -26.68 1.02
CA MET A 77 8.72 -26.74 1.49
C MET A 77 9.21 -28.20 1.48
N ALA A 78 10.41 -28.45 0.97
CA ALA A 78 10.99 -29.79 0.99
C ALA A 78 11.41 -30.19 2.42
N SER A 79 11.88 -29.23 3.21
CA SER A 79 12.31 -29.41 4.60
C SER A 79 12.00 -28.17 5.43
N PHE A 80 12.03 -28.29 6.75
CA PHE A 80 11.84 -27.14 7.64
C PHE A 80 13.00 -26.13 7.59
N GLU A 81 14.17 -26.52 7.09
CA GLU A 81 15.32 -25.62 6.93
C GLU A 81 15.04 -24.49 5.92
N GLU A 82 14.17 -24.75 4.93
CA GLU A 82 13.70 -23.76 3.97
C GLU A 82 12.75 -22.72 4.57
N THR A 83 12.20 -22.96 5.77
CA THR A 83 11.16 -22.10 6.35
C THR A 83 11.59 -20.65 6.45
N ARG A 84 12.84 -20.42 6.89
CA ARG A 84 13.35 -19.05 7.04
C ARG A 84 13.42 -18.33 5.69
N SER A 85 14.01 -18.95 4.67
CA SER A 85 14.15 -18.32 3.35
C SER A 85 12.77 -18.06 2.72
N ARG A 86 11.84 -19.01 2.86
CA ARG A 86 10.45 -18.86 2.38
C ARG A 86 9.70 -17.73 3.05
N LEU A 87 9.80 -17.60 4.38
CA LEU A 87 9.13 -16.52 5.11
C LEU A 87 9.73 -15.15 4.77
N VAL A 88 11.05 -15.05 4.58
CA VAL A 88 11.70 -13.82 4.13
C VAL A 88 11.27 -13.44 2.72
N GLN A 89 11.24 -14.40 1.79
CA GLN A 89 10.74 -14.17 0.44
C GLN A 89 9.29 -13.70 0.47
N MET A 90 8.43 -14.37 1.24
CA MET A 90 7.02 -14.01 1.35
C MET A 90 6.84 -12.62 1.97
N HIS A 91 7.64 -12.25 2.97
CA HIS A 91 7.69 -10.90 3.50
C HIS A 91 7.99 -9.88 2.39
N ASP A 92 9.09 -10.07 1.65
CA ASP A 92 9.52 -9.16 0.59
C ASP A 92 8.46 -8.99 -0.52
N GLU A 93 7.76 -10.07 -0.87
CA GLU A 93 6.67 -10.06 -1.83
C GLU A 93 5.42 -9.32 -1.30
N CYS A 94 5.08 -9.52 -0.02
CA CYS A 94 3.87 -8.95 0.58
C CYS A 94 4.01 -7.46 0.91
N VAL A 95 5.22 -6.99 1.20
CA VAL A 95 5.49 -5.56 1.47
C VAL A 95 5.74 -4.75 0.20
N ALA A 96 6.02 -5.41 -0.93
CA ALA A 96 6.16 -4.75 -2.22
C ALA A 96 4.79 -4.27 -2.75
N PRO A 97 4.74 -3.10 -3.42
CA PRO A 97 3.51 -2.64 -4.01
C PRO A 97 3.21 -3.41 -5.30
N SER A 98 1.93 -3.59 -5.62
CA SER A 98 1.49 -4.11 -6.91
C SER A 98 1.09 -2.97 -7.83
N PHE A 99 1.68 -2.88 -9.02
CA PHE A 99 1.26 -1.92 -10.05
C PHE A 99 -0.20 -2.10 -10.47
N SER A 100 -0.74 -3.30 -10.32
CA SER A 100 -2.16 -3.56 -10.58
C SER A 100 -3.09 -2.73 -9.69
N TRP A 101 -2.62 -2.26 -8.53
CA TRP A 101 -3.40 -1.39 -7.64
C TRP A 101 -3.77 -0.05 -8.28
N LEU A 102 -2.96 0.45 -9.21
CA LEU A 102 -3.26 1.68 -9.95
C LEU A 102 -4.58 1.59 -10.72
N LEU A 103 -4.88 0.41 -11.27
CA LEU A 103 -6.08 0.17 -12.08
C LEU A 103 -7.19 -0.53 -11.29
N THR A 104 -6.83 -1.35 -10.32
CA THR A 104 -7.81 -2.09 -9.53
C THR A 104 -8.44 -1.19 -8.47
N GLU A 105 -7.68 -0.42 -7.70
CA GLU A 105 -8.23 0.40 -6.61
C GLU A 105 -8.98 1.63 -7.16
N PRO A 106 -10.28 1.82 -6.84
CA PRO A 106 -11.10 2.86 -7.45
C PRO A 106 -10.55 4.28 -7.28
N LEU A 107 -10.05 4.60 -6.08
CA LEU A 107 -9.50 5.93 -5.79
C LEU A 107 -8.19 6.18 -6.56
N CYS A 108 -7.30 5.20 -6.62
CA CYS A 108 -6.06 5.29 -7.41
C CYS A 108 -6.35 5.46 -8.89
N ARG A 109 -7.31 4.70 -9.42
CA ARG A 109 -7.73 4.81 -10.82
C ARG A 109 -8.32 6.19 -11.13
N MET A 110 -9.15 6.72 -10.23
CA MET A 110 -9.72 8.07 -10.38
C MET A 110 -8.63 9.15 -10.41
N ILE A 111 -7.68 9.11 -9.46
CA ILE A 111 -6.57 10.07 -9.41
C ILE A 111 -5.67 9.94 -10.63
N LEU A 112 -5.38 8.70 -11.07
CA LEU A 112 -4.56 8.46 -12.24
C LEU A 112 -5.17 9.11 -13.50
N PHE A 113 -6.48 8.94 -13.73
CA PHE A 113 -7.16 9.57 -14.85
C PHE A 113 -7.32 11.09 -14.67
N ALA A 114 -7.56 11.57 -13.45
CA ALA A 114 -7.64 13.00 -13.18
C ALA A 114 -6.31 13.71 -13.46
N MET A 115 -5.20 13.16 -12.96
CA MET A 115 -3.85 13.68 -13.21
C MET A 115 -3.45 13.55 -14.68
N GLY A 116 -3.77 12.42 -15.32
CA GLY A 116 -3.56 12.24 -16.75
C GLY A 116 -4.36 13.25 -17.59
N GLY A 117 -5.61 13.50 -17.21
CA GLY A 117 -6.48 14.50 -17.84
C GLY A 117 -5.97 15.93 -17.64
N LEU A 118 -5.50 16.28 -16.45
CA LEU A 118 -4.86 17.58 -16.18
C LEU A 118 -3.59 17.77 -17.01
N CYS A 119 -2.74 16.74 -17.10
CA CYS A 119 -1.54 16.75 -17.94
C CYS A 119 -1.90 16.98 -19.42
N TYR A 120 -2.84 16.18 -19.93
CA TYR A 120 -3.29 16.30 -21.32
C TYR A 120 -3.91 17.68 -21.60
N ALA A 121 -4.79 18.16 -20.73
CA ALA A 121 -5.39 19.48 -20.87
C ALA A 121 -4.32 20.60 -20.83
N HIS A 122 -3.31 20.47 -19.98
CA HIS A 122 -2.23 21.45 -19.89
C HIS A 122 -1.35 21.52 -21.14
N TYR A 123 -1.01 20.38 -21.75
CA TYR A 123 -0.04 20.32 -22.85
C TYR A 123 -0.64 20.22 -24.24
N SER A 124 -1.91 19.83 -24.37
CA SER A 124 -2.48 19.42 -25.66
C SER A 124 -3.80 20.09 -26.01
N MET A 125 -4.38 20.90 -25.13
CA MET A 125 -5.66 21.55 -25.38
C MET A 125 -5.52 23.08 -25.36
N ASP A 126 -6.23 23.74 -26.28
CA ASP A 126 -6.42 25.18 -26.25
C ASP A 126 -7.65 25.52 -25.39
N MET A 127 -7.42 26.16 -24.24
CA MET A 127 -8.51 26.48 -23.32
C MET A 127 -9.43 27.58 -23.84
N ALA A 128 -8.97 28.44 -24.75
CA ALA A 128 -9.84 29.41 -25.40
C ALA A 128 -10.86 28.69 -26.30
N GLU A 129 -10.41 27.68 -27.05
CA GLU A 129 -11.30 26.82 -27.85
C GLU A 129 -12.30 26.08 -26.94
N VAL A 130 -11.84 25.47 -25.85
CA VAL A 130 -12.72 24.78 -24.89
C VAL A 130 -13.78 25.71 -24.30
N ALA A 131 -13.39 26.94 -23.93
CA ALA A 131 -14.32 27.93 -23.39
C ALA A 131 -15.36 28.34 -24.46
N SER A 132 -14.94 28.54 -25.70
CA SER A 132 -15.84 28.91 -26.81
C SER A 132 -16.89 27.85 -27.15
N GLN A 133 -16.61 26.57 -26.83
CA GLN A 133 -17.52 25.45 -27.08
C GLN A 133 -18.56 25.24 -25.97
N SER A 134 -18.47 25.96 -24.84
CA SER A 134 -19.37 25.75 -23.70
C SER A 134 -19.69 27.04 -22.96
N ASP A 135 -20.94 27.49 -23.08
CA ASP A 135 -21.45 28.68 -22.38
C ASP A 135 -21.24 28.60 -20.86
N ILE A 136 -21.34 27.40 -20.27
CA ILE A 136 -21.11 27.20 -18.84
C ILE A 136 -19.64 27.49 -18.50
N ILE A 137 -18.70 26.95 -19.28
CA ILE A 137 -17.27 27.16 -19.04
C ILE A 137 -16.91 28.63 -19.26
N ALA A 138 -17.37 29.24 -20.35
CA ALA A 138 -17.18 30.66 -20.63
C ALA A 138 -17.73 31.56 -19.51
N SER A 139 -18.91 31.23 -18.98
CA SER A 139 -19.53 32.01 -17.89
C SER A 139 -18.75 31.93 -16.57
N VAL A 140 -18.09 30.80 -16.29
CA VAL A 140 -17.36 30.57 -15.04
C VAL A 140 -15.90 31.03 -15.14
N PHE A 141 -15.26 30.84 -16.29
CA PHE A 141 -13.82 31.01 -16.46
C PHE A 141 -13.42 32.11 -17.46
N GLY A 142 -14.39 32.81 -18.03
CA GLY A 142 -14.18 33.82 -19.07
C GLY A 142 -14.21 33.22 -20.48
N GLU A 143 -14.68 34.02 -21.44
CA GLU A 143 -14.77 33.63 -22.87
C GLU A 143 -13.39 33.38 -23.49
N ASP A 144 -12.33 33.99 -22.95
CA ASP A 144 -10.96 33.82 -23.41
C ASP A 144 -10.28 32.54 -22.87
N GLY A 145 -10.94 31.83 -21.94
CA GLY A 145 -10.42 30.61 -21.31
C GLY A 145 -9.15 30.81 -20.46
N TYR A 146 -8.72 32.05 -20.20
CA TYR A 146 -7.46 32.33 -19.51
C TYR A 146 -7.48 31.83 -18.07
N ALA A 147 -8.59 32.06 -17.35
CA ALA A 147 -8.72 31.60 -15.97
C ALA A 147 -8.74 30.07 -15.87
N LEU A 148 -9.39 29.38 -16.82
CA LEU A 148 -9.39 27.92 -16.89
C LEU A 148 -7.99 27.35 -17.13
N SER A 149 -7.25 27.92 -18.08
CA SER A 149 -5.86 27.55 -18.37
C SER A 149 -4.95 27.71 -17.16
N TYR A 150 -5.07 28.86 -16.48
CA TYR A 150 -4.31 29.13 -15.27
C TYR A 150 -4.63 28.15 -14.14
N LEU A 151 -5.91 27.83 -13.94
CA LEU A 151 -6.35 26.86 -12.94
C LEU A 151 -5.80 25.46 -13.23
N ILE A 152 -5.96 24.97 -14.47
CA ILE A 152 -5.44 23.64 -14.89
C ILE A 152 -3.93 23.57 -14.65
N LYS A 153 -3.19 24.62 -15.03
CA LYS A 153 -1.75 24.71 -14.82
C LYS A 153 -1.40 24.60 -13.33
N ILE A 154 -2.05 25.37 -12.46
CA ILE A 154 -1.81 25.31 -11.01
C ILE A 154 -2.11 23.91 -10.47
N CYS A 155 -3.28 23.35 -10.78
CA CYS A 155 -3.70 22.04 -10.31
C CYS A 155 -2.73 20.93 -10.75
N TRP A 156 -2.27 20.97 -12.01
CA TRP A 156 -1.30 20.02 -12.54
C TRP A 156 0.04 20.10 -11.80
N PHE A 157 0.66 21.28 -11.74
CA PHE A 157 1.97 21.44 -11.09
C PHE A 157 1.92 21.16 -9.58
N PHE A 158 0.86 21.62 -8.91
CA PHE A 158 0.66 21.33 -7.49
C PHE A 158 0.48 19.82 -7.25
N GLY A 159 -0.39 19.15 -8.01
CA GLY A 159 -0.64 17.72 -7.87
C GLY A 159 0.61 16.89 -8.15
N ALA A 160 1.33 17.19 -9.24
CA ALA A 160 2.59 16.51 -9.56
C ALA A 160 3.65 16.73 -8.47
N GLY A 161 3.80 17.97 -7.99
CA GLY A 161 4.73 18.30 -6.91
C GLY A 161 4.40 17.59 -5.60
N ALA A 162 3.13 17.57 -5.21
CA ALA A 162 2.65 16.88 -4.02
C ALA A 162 2.91 15.37 -4.09
N HIS A 163 2.59 14.72 -5.22
CA HIS A 163 2.85 13.29 -5.42
C HIS A 163 4.33 12.94 -5.34
N ILE A 164 5.21 13.75 -5.94
CA ILE A 164 6.67 13.53 -5.89
C ILE A 164 7.18 13.70 -4.46
N ALA A 165 6.71 14.72 -3.73
CA ALA A 165 7.09 14.92 -2.33
C ALA A 165 6.67 13.74 -1.44
N GLU A 166 5.43 13.26 -1.60
CA GLU A 166 4.94 12.07 -0.91
C GLU A 166 5.75 10.81 -1.27
N ALA A 167 6.07 10.63 -2.56
CA ALA A 167 6.85 9.50 -3.04
C ALA A 167 8.27 9.51 -2.46
N ALA A 168 8.92 10.68 -2.40
CA ALA A 168 10.24 10.84 -1.80
C ALA A 168 10.23 10.53 -0.30
N TYR A 169 9.21 11.02 0.43
CA TYR A 169 9.01 10.69 1.84
C TYR A 169 8.81 9.18 2.04
N ALA A 170 7.93 8.56 1.25
CA ALA A 170 7.69 7.13 1.28
C ALA A 170 8.95 6.31 0.98
N PHE A 171 9.74 6.71 -0.02
CA PHE A 171 11.02 6.08 -0.33
C PHE A 171 11.98 6.14 0.86
N PHE A 172 12.11 7.31 1.48
CA PHE A 172 12.94 7.51 2.66
C PHE A 172 12.49 6.61 3.82
N VAL A 173 11.19 6.55 4.12
CA VAL A 173 10.64 5.72 5.19
C VAL A 173 10.82 4.23 4.89
N CYS A 174 10.63 3.80 3.64
CA CYS A 174 10.88 2.41 3.23
C CYS A 174 12.34 2.00 3.45
N GLN A 175 13.31 2.90 3.21
CA GLN A 175 14.73 2.63 3.42
C GLN A 175 15.12 2.64 4.90
N THR A 176 14.65 3.64 5.65
CA THR A 176 15.13 3.91 7.01
C THR A 176 14.37 3.15 8.09
N THR A 177 13.05 3.13 8.00
CA THR A 177 12.16 2.57 9.04
C THR A 177 11.82 1.12 8.74
N LEU A 178 11.38 0.84 7.51
CA LEU A 178 10.96 -0.51 7.11
C LEU A 178 12.13 -1.38 6.62
N LYS A 179 13.30 -0.78 6.34
CA LYS A 179 14.51 -1.46 5.88
C LYS A 179 14.27 -2.37 4.66
N MET A 180 13.41 -1.93 3.75
CA MET A 180 13.06 -2.68 2.55
C MET A 180 14.22 -2.73 1.55
N LYS A 181 14.23 -3.75 0.69
CA LYS A 181 15.14 -3.80 -0.46
C LYS A 181 14.96 -2.56 -1.36
N PRO A 182 16.04 -1.95 -1.89
CA PRO A 182 15.97 -0.76 -2.73
C PRO A 182 14.99 -0.84 -3.89
N ILE A 183 14.91 -2.00 -4.54
CA ILE A 183 13.96 -2.24 -5.63
C ILE A 183 12.50 -2.10 -5.20
N ASN A 184 12.14 -2.54 -3.98
CA ASN A 184 10.77 -2.43 -3.48
C ASN A 184 10.45 -0.98 -3.09
N SER A 185 11.39 -0.28 -2.47
CA SER A 185 11.25 1.15 -2.16
C SER A 185 11.10 1.99 -3.43
N PHE A 186 11.83 1.66 -4.49
CA PHE A 186 11.71 2.33 -5.78
C PHE A 186 10.35 2.05 -6.46
N LYS A 187 9.83 0.82 -6.38
CA LYS A 187 8.46 0.54 -6.84
C LYS A 187 7.43 1.38 -6.08
N TRP A 188 7.58 1.54 -4.77
CA TRP A 188 6.72 2.41 -3.96
C TRP A 188 6.81 3.86 -4.40
N PHE A 189 8.02 4.37 -4.65
CA PHE A 189 8.23 5.71 -5.20
C PHE A 189 7.46 5.92 -6.50
N ILE A 190 7.55 4.99 -7.46
CA ILE A 190 6.83 5.09 -8.74
C ILE A 190 5.32 5.09 -8.51
N VAL A 191 4.81 4.11 -7.76
CA VAL A 191 3.38 3.97 -7.53
C VAL A 191 2.80 5.20 -6.84
N ILE A 192 3.49 5.76 -5.84
CA ILE A 192 3.04 6.97 -5.14
C ILE A 192 3.17 8.21 -6.01
N SER A 193 4.22 8.35 -6.83
CA SER A 193 4.33 9.48 -7.76
C SER A 193 3.15 9.56 -8.72
N MET A 194 2.51 8.43 -9.04
CA MET A 194 1.36 8.38 -9.95
C MET A 194 0.04 8.74 -9.28
N VAL A 195 -0.18 8.35 -8.01
CA VAL A 195 -1.51 8.45 -7.36
C VAL A 195 -1.53 9.09 -5.98
N GLY A 196 -0.38 9.41 -5.41
CA GLY A 196 -0.23 10.12 -4.14
C GLY A 196 -0.75 9.38 -2.91
N TYR A 197 -1.36 10.14 -2.02
CA TYR A 197 -1.74 9.78 -0.65
C TYR A 197 -2.40 8.41 -0.46
N PRO A 198 -3.32 7.91 -1.33
CA PRO A 198 -3.91 6.59 -1.14
C PRO A 198 -2.87 5.47 -1.04
N MET A 199 -1.74 5.59 -1.75
CA MET A 199 -0.65 4.61 -1.66
C MET A 199 0.31 4.92 -0.51
N THR A 200 0.54 6.19 -0.21
CA THR A 200 1.29 6.61 0.99
C THR A 200 0.65 6.08 2.27
N SER A 201 -0.68 6.12 2.38
CA SER A 201 -1.43 5.62 3.54
C SER A 201 -1.17 4.14 3.81
N LYS A 202 -1.03 3.31 2.76
CA LYS A 202 -0.71 1.89 2.89
C LYS A 202 0.68 1.65 3.47
N ILE A 203 1.68 2.46 3.09
CA ILE A 203 3.02 2.40 3.69
C ILE A 203 2.96 2.81 5.17
N LEU A 204 2.21 3.87 5.48
CA LEU A 204 2.09 4.34 6.86
C LEU A 204 1.47 3.28 7.78
N ASP A 205 0.60 2.41 7.27
CA ASP A 205 0.10 1.27 8.04
C ASP A 205 1.23 0.28 8.40
N PHE A 206 2.16 0.00 7.49
CA PHE A 206 3.35 -0.81 7.80
C PHE A 206 4.26 -0.13 8.84
N VAL A 207 4.44 1.18 8.74
CA VAL A 207 5.24 1.97 9.68
C VAL A 207 4.66 1.87 11.09
N ARG A 208 3.35 2.10 11.24
CA ARG A 208 2.66 2.02 12.54
C ARG A 208 2.82 0.66 13.20
N VAL A 209 2.72 -0.43 12.42
CA VAL A 209 2.92 -1.78 12.94
C VAL A 209 4.37 -2.01 13.37
N LYS A 210 5.33 -1.50 12.59
CA LYS A 210 6.76 -1.60 12.92
C LYS A 210 7.11 -0.85 14.20
N GLU A 211 6.67 0.40 14.33
CA GLU A 211 6.88 1.24 15.51
C GLU A 211 6.25 0.60 16.76
N SER A 212 4.99 0.15 16.67
CA SER A 212 4.33 -0.54 17.78
C SER A 212 5.06 -1.82 18.19
N SER A 213 5.61 -2.56 17.22
CA SER A 213 6.40 -3.76 17.51
C SER A 213 7.72 -3.41 18.21
N ASP A 214 8.39 -2.32 17.83
CA ASP A 214 9.65 -1.90 18.42
C ASP A 214 9.47 -1.34 19.84
N GLU A 215 8.40 -0.60 20.10
CA GLU A 215 8.03 -0.14 21.45
C GLU A 215 7.79 -1.31 22.41
N LYS A 216 7.13 -2.39 21.95
CA LYS A 216 6.91 -3.59 22.77
C LYS A 216 8.21 -4.30 23.15
N LYS A 217 9.27 -4.20 22.33
CA LYS A 217 10.58 -4.81 22.59
C LYS A 217 11.42 -4.02 23.59
N GLN A 218 11.08 -2.75 23.84
CA GLN A 218 11.79 -1.88 24.79
C GLN A 218 11.23 -1.98 26.21
N LYS A 219 10.06 -2.60 26.39
CA LYS A 219 9.42 -2.84 27.70
C LYS A 219 9.77 -4.21 28.23
#